data_AF-A0A1J9QKK7-F1
#
_entry.id   AF-A0A1J9QKK7-F1
#
_cell.length_a   1.000
_cell.length_b   1.000
_cell.length_c   1.000
_cell.angle_alpha   90.00
_cell.angle_beta   90.00
_cell.angle_gamma   90.00
#
_symmetry.space_group_name_H-M   'P 1'
#
loop_
_entity.id
_entity.type
_entity.pdbx_description
1 polymer ?
#
loop_
_entity_poly.entity_id
_entity_poly.type
_entity_poly.pdbx_seq_one_letter_code
_entity_poly.pdbx_strand_id
1 'polypeptide(L)'
;MAVIGNTMPTLLEASKLYTGDGTPLPVAELLTEQNPILDDIPWFEANQTTGERLAVCTGLPSAVYRKLNAGIPASKSRYADVTESTGMLTSLGKIDKALADLSPNAADFRVRENMGHFTAMNQTFADRLFYGDTDINPEQFLGFAPRFSTADPDDAENAVQLINGGGTGTDNSSIWLIGWGKEGAYGIYPKGSKAGLVHKDYVAGRKAVQFDGIPVRRVDALSVNESAITFP
;
A
#
# COMPACT_ATOMS: atom_id res chain seq x y z
N MET A 1 -9.96 5.94 -37.19
CA MET A 1 -10.29 4.74 -36.40
C MET A 1 -9.83 5.03 -34.98
N ALA A 2 -10.75 5.15 -34.02
CA ALA A 2 -10.38 5.47 -32.65
C ALA A 2 -9.55 4.31 -32.07
N VAL A 3 -8.38 4.62 -31.51
CA VAL A 3 -7.56 3.66 -30.78
C VAL A 3 -8.35 3.29 -29.53
N ILE A 4 -8.99 2.13 -29.54
CA ILE A 4 -9.50 1.52 -28.30
C ILE A 4 -8.25 1.22 -27.47
N GLY A 5 -8.17 1.76 -26.26
CA GLY A 5 -7.00 1.65 -25.40
C GLY A 5 -6.56 0.20 -25.25
N ASN A 6 -5.32 -0.08 -25.63
CA ASN A 6 -4.70 -1.40 -25.58
C ASN A 6 -4.36 -1.76 -24.13
N THR A 7 -5.38 -2.09 -23.33
CA THR A 7 -5.28 -2.36 -21.89
C THR A 7 -5.09 -3.84 -21.56
N MET A 8 -5.05 -4.69 -22.58
CA MET A 8 -4.85 -6.13 -22.47
C MET A 8 -3.72 -6.54 -23.42
N PRO A 9 -2.89 -7.53 -23.05
CA PRO A 9 -1.86 -8.04 -23.92
C PRO A 9 -2.46 -8.56 -25.23
N THR A 10 -1.83 -8.19 -26.33
CA THR A 10 -2.18 -8.67 -27.66
C THR A 10 -1.31 -9.85 -28.08
N LEU A 11 -1.75 -10.61 -29.08
CA LEU A 11 -0.94 -11.69 -29.65
C LEU A 11 0.42 -11.21 -30.17
N LEU A 12 0.47 -9.98 -30.70
CA LEU A 12 1.71 -9.37 -31.17
C LEU A 12 2.69 -9.13 -30.01
N GLU A 13 2.20 -8.61 -28.87
CA GLU A 13 3.04 -8.39 -27.69
C GLU A 13 3.49 -9.71 -27.06
N ALA A 14 2.61 -10.71 -26.98
CA ALA A 14 2.98 -12.04 -26.55
C ALA A 14 4.10 -12.63 -27.44
N SER A 15 4.01 -12.49 -28.76
CA SER A 15 5.03 -13.01 -29.69
C SER A 15 6.40 -12.35 -29.53
N LYS A 16 6.48 -11.11 -29.02
CA LYS A 16 7.74 -10.41 -28.75
C LYS A 16 8.50 -10.96 -27.54
N LEU A 17 7.84 -11.72 -26.68
CA LEU A 17 8.43 -12.28 -25.45
C LEU A 17 9.03 -13.68 -25.67
N TYR A 18 8.82 -14.28 -26.83
CA TYR A 18 9.30 -15.61 -27.17
C TYR A 18 10.14 -15.56 -28.45
N THR A 19 11.15 -16.43 -28.52
CA THR A 19 11.86 -16.69 -29.77
C THR A 19 10.97 -17.48 -30.73
N GLY A 20 11.37 -17.58 -32.00
CA GLY A 20 10.69 -18.43 -33.00
C GLY A 20 10.61 -19.91 -32.61
N ASP A 21 11.49 -20.35 -31.70
CA ASP A 21 11.52 -21.73 -31.18
C ASP A 21 10.67 -21.91 -29.91
N GLY A 22 9.93 -20.88 -29.49
CA GLY A 22 9.09 -20.91 -28.29
C GLY A 22 9.85 -20.79 -26.98
N THR A 23 11.17 -20.56 -27.02
CA THR A 23 11.95 -20.28 -25.80
C THR A 23 11.72 -18.83 -25.35
N PRO A 24 11.55 -18.59 -24.05
CA PRO A 24 11.36 -17.25 -23.55
C PRO A 24 12.60 -16.37 -23.77
N LEU A 25 12.40 -15.13 -24.21
CA LEU A 25 13.46 -14.13 -24.29
C LEU A 25 13.81 -13.58 -22.89
N PRO A 26 15.10 -13.24 -22.64
CA PRO A 26 15.48 -12.49 -21.46
C PRO A 26 14.97 -11.05 -21.59
N VAL A 27 14.17 -10.61 -20.64
CA VAL A 27 13.64 -9.23 -20.58
C VAL A 27 14.55 -8.39 -19.69
N ALA A 28 15.03 -7.26 -20.21
CA ALA A 28 15.78 -6.28 -19.44
C ALA A 28 14.79 -5.29 -18.78
N GLU A 29 14.68 -5.35 -17.46
CA GLU A 29 13.76 -4.52 -16.68
C GLU A 29 14.34 -3.12 -16.43
N LEU A 30 14.29 -2.26 -17.44
CA LEU A 30 14.88 -0.91 -17.39
C LEU A 30 14.10 0.09 -16.53
N LEU A 31 12.82 -0.18 -16.26
CA LEU A 31 11.94 0.70 -15.48
C LEU A 31 11.85 0.28 -14.02
N THR A 32 12.54 -0.78 -13.60
CA THR A 32 12.50 -1.22 -12.20
C THR A 32 13.44 -0.37 -11.36
N GLU A 33 12.85 0.40 -10.46
CA GLU A 33 13.57 1.13 -9.43
C GLU A 33 13.60 0.30 -8.14
N GLN A 34 14.77 0.25 -7.50
CA GLN A 34 14.91 -0.41 -6.22
C GLN A 34 14.64 0.58 -5.09
N ASN A 35 13.57 0.34 -4.33
CA ASN A 35 13.16 1.16 -3.19
C ASN A 35 13.39 0.39 -1.88
N PRO A 36 14.61 0.44 -1.29
CA PRO A 36 14.92 -0.31 -0.08
C PRO A 36 14.17 0.20 1.17
N ILE A 37 13.55 1.38 1.08
CA ILE A 37 12.79 1.98 2.17
C ILE A 37 11.65 1.07 2.67
N LEU A 38 11.05 0.27 1.77
CA LEU A 38 9.99 -0.67 2.14
C LEU A 38 10.46 -1.76 3.11
N ASP A 39 11.71 -2.20 2.98
CA ASP A 39 12.30 -3.25 3.82
C ASP A 39 12.73 -2.70 5.19
N ASP A 40 12.96 -1.39 5.29
CA ASP A 40 13.39 -0.71 6.52
C ASP A 40 12.22 -0.34 7.43
N ILE A 41 11.02 -0.16 6.87
CA ILE A 41 9.82 0.23 7.64
C ILE A 41 9.38 -0.92 8.58
N PRO A 42 9.30 -0.69 9.90
CA PRO A 42 8.65 -1.61 10.81
C PRO A 42 7.14 -1.48 10.68
N TRP A 43 6.44 -2.61 10.57
CA TRP A 43 5.00 -2.68 10.38
C TRP A 43 4.26 -3.18 11.62
N PHE A 44 3.20 -2.48 12.01
CA PHE A 44 2.35 -2.84 13.16
C PHE A 44 0.87 -2.88 12.77
N GLU A 45 0.11 -3.72 13.47
CA GLU A 45 -1.33 -3.81 13.28
C GLU A 45 -2.03 -2.59 13.89
N ALA A 46 -2.88 -1.95 13.10
CA ALA A 46 -3.61 -0.78 13.53
C ALA A 46 -4.64 -1.11 14.63
N ASN A 47 -4.89 -0.16 15.54
CA ASN A 47 -5.80 -0.38 16.67
C ASN A 47 -7.29 -0.24 16.31
N GLN A 48 -7.63 0.48 15.24
CA GLN A 48 -8.97 0.56 14.65
C GLN A 48 -9.06 -0.26 13.35
N THR A 49 -10.28 -0.46 12.87
CA THR A 49 -10.55 -1.27 11.68
C THR A 49 -9.93 -0.68 10.40
N THR A 50 -9.90 0.64 10.25
CA THR A 50 -9.46 1.34 9.03
C THR A 50 -8.33 2.33 9.29
N GLY A 51 -7.70 2.27 10.46
CA GLY A 51 -6.76 3.30 10.89
C GLY A 51 -6.20 3.08 12.28
N GLU A 52 -5.32 3.99 12.69
CA GLU A 52 -4.71 4.01 14.01
C GLU A 52 -5.06 5.32 14.72
N ARG A 53 -5.49 5.23 15.97
CA ARG A 53 -5.69 6.39 16.84
C ARG A 53 -4.62 6.45 17.90
N LEU A 54 -3.93 7.58 18.00
CA LEU A 54 -2.92 7.89 19.01
C LEU A 54 -3.37 9.10 19.82
N ALA A 55 -3.12 9.10 21.12
CA ALA A 55 -3.24 10.28 21.96
C ALA A 55 -1.85 10.91 22.17
N VAL A 56 -1.69 12.17 21.79
CA VAL A 56 -0.45 12.93 21.95
C VAL A 56 -0.62 13.96 23.07
N CYS A 57 0.37 14.08 23.95
CA CYS A 57 0.37 15.09 25.00
C CYS A 57 0.71 16.46 24.41
N THR A 58 -0.27 17.36 24.34
CA THR A 58 -0.12 18.71 23.75
C THR A 58 0.28 19.78 24.77
N GLY A 59 0.24 19.45 26.07
CA GLY A 59 0.63 20.42 27.09
C GLY A 59 0.94 19.78 28.43
N LEU A 60 2.03 20.24 29.03
CA LEU A 60 2.45 19.83 30.35
C LEU A 60 1.78 20.68 31.45
N PRO A 61 1.56 20.12 32.65
CA PRO A 61 1.10 20.89 33.79
C PRO A 61 2.17 21.90 34.22
N SER A 62 1.75 23.06 34.73
CA SER A 62 2.67 24.06 35.24
C SER A 62 3.19 23.67 36.62
N ALA A 63 4.50 23.84 36.83
CA ALA A 63 5.16 23.73 38.13
C ALA A 63 5.54 25.14 38.63
N VAL A 64 5.21 25.46 39.88
CA VAL A 64 5.47 26.79 40.46
C VAL A 64 6.16 26.69 41.81
N TYR A 65 7.10 27.60 42.08
CA TYR A 65 7.64 27.80 43.42
C TYR A 65 6.62 28.56 44.27
N ARG A 66 6.25 28.00 45.42
CA ARG A 66 5.27 28.56 46.35
C ARG A 66 5.95 29.29 47.52
N LYS A 67 5.42 30.46 47.90
CA LYS A 67 5.77 31.15 49.16
C LYS A 67 5.08 30.50 50.37
N LEU A 68 5.66 30.65 51.56
CA LEU A 68 5.02 30.22 52.81
C LEU A 68 3.65 30.91 52.94
N ASN A 69 2.61 30.15 53.27
CA ASN A 69 1.20 30.58 53.39
C ASN A 69 0.47 31.01 52.09
N ALA A 70 1.03 30.80 50.88
CA ALA A 70 0.35 31.12 49.61
C ALA A 70 -0.19 29.87 48.88
N GLY A 71 -1.41 29.89 48.35
CA GLY A 71 -2.01 28.76 47.61
C GLY A 71 -1.22 28.31 46.36
N ILE A 72 -1.42 27.08 45.92
CA ILE A 72 -0.86 26.53 44.67
C ILE A 72 -1.99 26.46 43.64
N PRO A 73 -1.86 27.04 42.45
CA PRO A 73 -2.86 26.88 41.39
C PRO A 73 -2.88 25.43 40.90
N ALA A 74 -4.08 24.88 40.68
CA ALA A 74 -4.24 23.56 40.08
C ALA A 74 -3.92 23.63 38.57
N SER A 75 -3.16 22.67 38.06
CA SER A 75 -2.87 22.50 36.63
C SER A 75 -3.02 21.03 36.23
N LYS A 76 -3.21 20.76 34.94
CA LYS A 76 -3.35 19.40 34.39
C LYS A 76 -2.70 19.29 33.02
N SER A 77 -2.28 18.08 32.67
CA SER A 77 -1.82 17.75 31.32
C SER A 77 -2.96 17.86 30.31
N ARG A 78 -2.61 18.19 29.06
CA ARG A 78 -3.53 18.24 27.92
C ARG A 78 -3.13 17.17 26.91
N TYR A 79 -4.12 16.55 26.31
CA TYR A 79 -3.95 15.53 25.28
C TYR A 79 -4.81 15.90 24.07
N ALA A 80 -4.32 15.59 22.88
CA ALA A 80 -5.09 15.62 21.64
C ALA A 80 -5.05 14.23 21.00
N ASP A 81 -6.13 13.86 20.34
CA ASP A 81 -6.21 12.62 19.58
C ASP A 81 -5.85 12.88 18.13
N VAL A 82 -4.97 12.05 17.59
CA VAL A 82 -4.60 12.01 16.17
C VAL A 82 -5.10 10.68 15.62
N THR A 83 -5.74 10.71 14.45
CA THR A 83 -6.21 9.50 13.77
C THR A 83 -5.58 9.43 12.39
N GLU A 84 -4.94 8.30 12.11
CA GLU A 84 -4.29 8.00 10.84
C GLU A 84 -5.12 6.97 10.08
N SER A 85 -5.31 7.17 8.78
CA SER A 85 -6.09 6.28 7.91
C SER A 85 -5.19 5.37 7.09
N THR A 86 -5.64 4.14 6.84
CA THR A 86 -4.96 3.20 5.94
C THR A 86 -5.54 3.26 4.53
N GLY A 87 -4.69 3.17 3.49
CA GLY A 87 -5.09 3.01 2.09
C GLY A 87 -4.83 1.60 1.56
N MET A 88 -5.64 1.13 0.59
CA MET A 88 -5.43 -0.17 -0.07
C MET A 88 -4.86 0.03 -1.48
N LEU A 89 -3.59 -0.35 -1.67
CA LEU A 89 -2.95 -0.35 -2.99
C LEU A 89 -3.19 -1.69 -3.69
N THR A 90 -3.87 -1.68 -4.84
CA THR A 90 -4.16 -2.88 -5.61
C THR A 90 -3.89 -2.67 -7.09
N SER A 91 -3.36 -3.68 -7.76
CA SER A 91 -3.19 -3.71 -9.20
C SER A 91 -3.77 -5.00 -9.78
N LEU A 92 -4.32 -4.92 -11.00
CA LEU A 92 -4.95 -6.04 -11.67
C LEU A 92 -4.45 -6.15 -13.10
N GLY A 93 -3.66 -7.19 -13.38
CA GLY A 93 -3.32 -7.62 -14.73
C GLY A 93 -4.41 -8.54 -15.28
N LYS A 94 -4.88 -8.26 -16.50
CA LYS A 94 -5.85 -9.11 -17.21
C LYS A 94 -5.23 -9.65 -18.48
N ILE A 95 -5.41 -10.95 -18.71
CA ILE A 95 -4.92 -11.64 -19.89
C ILE A 95 -6.06 -12.47 -20.47
N ASP A 96 -6.20 -12.46 -21.79
CA ASP A 96 -7.15 -13.34 -22.46
C ASP A 96 -6.72 -14.80 -22.32
N LYS A 97 -7.68 -15.68 -22.00
CA LYS A 97 -7.38 -17.10 -21.76
C LYS A 97 -6.88 -17.79 -23.02
N ALA A 98 -7.52 -17.58 -24.16
CA ALA A 98 -7.12 -18.24 -25.41
C ALA A 98 -5.74 -17.77 -25.86
N LEU A 99 -5.40 -16.49 -25.59
CA LEU A 99 -4.06 -15.98 -25.80
C LEU A 99 -3.02 -16.65 -24.89
N ALA A 100 -3.33 -16.81 -23.60
CA ALA A 100 -2.45 -17.48 -22.67
C ALA A 100 -2.24 -18.96 -23.03
N ASP A 101 -3.31 -19.67 -23.44
CA ASP A 101 -3.28 -21.07 -23.86
C ASP A 101 -2.49 -21.27 -25.17
N LEU A 102 -2.36 -20.24 -26.01
CA LEU A 102 -1.55 -20.27 -27.25
C LEU A 102 -0.05 -20.10 -26.98
N SER A 103 0.33 -19.58 -25.80
CA SER A 103 1.73 -19.48 -25.40
C SER A 103 2.31 -20.86 -25.12
N PRO A 104 3.59 -21.13 -25.47
CA PRO A 104 4.27 -22.39 -25.11
C PRO A 104 4.23 -22.70 -23.62
N ASN A 105 4.15 -21.67 -22.77
CA ASN A 105 3.97 -21.80 -21.34
C ASN A 105 3.07 -20.68 -20.79
N ALA A 106 1.78 -20.98 -20.63
CA ALA A 106 0.80 -20.05 -20.10
C ALA A 106 1.16 -19.51 -18.71
N ALA A 107 1.77 -20.31 -17.84
CA ALA A 107 2.15 -19.87 -16.49
C ALA A 107 3.28 -18.84 -16.51
N ASP A 108 4.30 -19.06 -17.34
CA ASP A 108 5.43 -18.14 -17.50
C ASP A 108 4.98 -16.82 -18.13
N PHE A 109 4.13 -16.87 -19.16
CA PHE A 109 3.56 -15.67 -19.78
C PHE A 109 2.82 -14.79 -18.76
N ARG A 110 2.03 -15.43 -17.89
CA ARG A 110 1.26 -14.74 -16.85
C ARG A 110 2.15 -14.10 -15.79
N VAL A 111 3.19 -14.78 -15.34
CA VAL A 111 4.10 -14.22 -14.33
C VAL A 111 4.85 -13.02 -14.88
N ARG A 112 5.32 -13.10 -16.13
CA ARG A 112 6.05 -12.01 -16.79
C ARG A 112 5.20 -10.77 -16.95
N GLU A 113 3.97 -10.93 -17.44
CA GLU A 113 3.05 -9.82 -17.60
C GLU A 113 2.72 -9.18 -16.24
N ASN A 114 2.55 -10.00 -15.20
CA ASN A 114 2.26 -9.50 -13.86
C ASN A 114 3.48 -8.95 -13.12
N MET A 115 4.70 -9.17 -13.61
CA MET A 115 5.93 -8.68 -12.98
C MET A 115 5.94 -7.15 -12.90
N GLY A 116 5.56 -6.49 -14.01
CA GLY A 116 5.47 -5.04 -14.08
C GLY A 116 4.46 -4.45 -13.09
N HIS A 117 3.40 -5.18 -12.77
CA HIS A 117 2.44 -4.75 -11.74
C HIS A 117 3.06 -4.73 -10.35
N PHE A 118 3.95 -5.67 -10.00
CA PHE A 118 4.66 -5.64 -8.71
C PHE A 118 5.62 -4.46 -8.63
N THR A 119 6.39 -4.21 -9.68
CA THR A 119 7.30 -3.05 -9.75
C THR A 119 6.53 -1.74 -9.64
N ALA A 120 5.42 -1.59 -10.40
CA ALA A 120 4.59 -0.40 -10.35
C ALA A 120 3.96 -0.19 -8.97
N MET A 121 3.54 -1.26 -8.28
CA MET A 121 3.03 -1.17 -6.90
C MET A 121 4.11 -0.70 -5.93
N ASN A 122 5.34 -1.22 -6.06
CA ASN A 122 6.47 -0.79 -5.23
C ASN A 122 6.76 0.71 -5.42
N GLN A 123 6.93 1.15 -6.66
CA GLN A 123 7.19 2.56 -6.99
C GLN A 123 6.05 3.48 -6.54
N THR A 124 4.80 3.07 -6.79
CA THR A 124 3.64 3.86 -6.36
C THR A 124 3.60 3.98 -4.84
N PHE A 125 3.86 2.91 -4.11
CA PHE A 125 3.91 2.98 -2.64
C PHE A 125 5.01 3.93 -2.17
N ALA A 126 6.22 3.82 -2.72
CA ALA A 126 7.34 4.69 -2.34
C ALA A 126 7.05 6.17 -2.62
N ASP A 127 6.45 6.48 -3.76
CA ASP A 127 6.02 7.85 -4.09
C ASP A 127 4.96 8.37 -3.10
N ARG A 128 3.94 7.55 -2.80
CA ARG A 128 2.88 7.96 -1.84
C ARG A 128 3.35 8.02 -0.39
N LEU A 129 4.38 7.27 -0.02
CA LEU A 129 4.98 7.39 1.30
C LEU A 129 5.48 8.81 1.59
N PHE A 130 6.06 9.47 0.57
CA PHE A 130 6.50 10.85 0.70
C PHE A 130 5.42 11.86 0.31
N TYR A 131 4.73 11.67 -0.81
CA TYR A 131 3.88 12.70 -1.42
C TYR A 131 2.39 12.38 -1.42
N GLY A 132 1.95 11.33 -0.72
CA GLY A 132 0.53 11.02 -0.57
C GLY A 132 -0.21 12.13 0.15
N ASP A 133 -1.32 12.59 -0.42
CA ASP A 133 -2.12 13.70 0.11
C ASP A 133 -3.60 13.32 0.12
N THR A 134 -4.18 13.28 1.32
CA THR A 134 -5.57 12.88 1.57
C THR A 134 -6.58 13.98 1.22
N ASP A 135 -6.15 15.24 1.10
CA ASP A 135 -7.04 16.34 0.74
C ASP A 135 -7.35 16.33 -0.76
N ILE A 136 -6.37 15.89 -1.57
CA ILE A 136 -6.52 15.73 -3.03
C ILE A 136 -7.04 14.34 -3.37
N ASN A 137 -6.45 13.30 -2.76
CA ASN A 137 -6.72 11.89 -3.05
C ASN A 137 -7.12 11.15 -1.76
N PRO A 138 -8.38 11.23 -1.32
CA PRO A 138 -8.82 10.72 -0.03
C PRO A 138 -8.73 9.20 0.14
N GLU A 139 -8.56 8.45 -0.96
CA GLU A 139 -8.31 7.01 -0.96
C GLU A 139 -6.88 6.61 -0.59
N GLN A 140 -5.94 7.56 -0.65
CA GLN A 140 -4.55 7.36 -0.30
C GLN A 140 -4.35 7.58 1.20
N PHE A 141 -3.18 7.20 1.70
CA PHE A 141 -2.75 7.59 3.04
C PHE A 141 -1.92 8.90 2.96
N LEU A 142 -1.87 9.63 4.07
CA LEU A 142 -1.13 10.88 4.16
C LEU A 142 0.38 10.61 4.34
N GLY A 143 1.17 11.01 3.34
CA GLY A 143 2.63 10.88 3.29
C GLY A 143 3.36 11.93 4.13
N PHE A 144 4.70 11.93 4.04
CA PHE A 144 5.54 12.82 4.86
C PHE A 144 5.55 14.29 4.40
N ALA A 145 5.61 14.57 3.11
CA ALA A 145 5.78 15.92 2.59
C ALA A 145 4.61 16.86 2.94
N PRO A 146 3.32 16.46 2.81
CA PRO A 146 2.22 17.34 3.23
C PRO A 146 2.20 17.58 4.75
N ARG A 147 2.74 16.66 5.56
CA ARG A 147 2.87 16.85 7.02
C ARG A 147 3.90 17.92 7.36
N PHE A 148 5.00 18.01 6.62
CA PHE A 148 6.08 18.97 6.83
C PHE A 148 6.09 20.05 5.73
N SER A 149 4.96 20.73 5.55
CA SER A 149 4.73 21.66 4.43
C SER A 149 5.25 23.08 4.66
N THR A 150 5.53 23.47 5.90
CA THR A 150 6.03 24.80 6.27
C THR A 150 7.22 24.71 7.23
N ALA A 151 8.15 25.65 7.09
CA ALA A 151 9.28 25.86 7.99
C ALA A 151 8.98 26.94 9.04
N ASP A 152 7.77 27.50 9.03
CA ASP A 152 7.33 28.52 9.98
C ASP A 152 6.69 27.87 11.23
N PRO A 153 7.30 28.00 12.42
CA PRO A 153 6.74 27.49 13.67
C PRO A 153 5.41 28.12 14.08
N ASP A 154 5.07 29.31 13.54
CA ASP A 154 3.79 29.96 13.82
C ASP A 154 2.64 29.30 13.03
N ASP A 155 2.94 28.67 11.89
CA ASP A 155 1.96 27.96 11.05
C ASP A 155 1.78 26.50 11.48
N ALA A 156 2.85 25.83 11.93
CA ALA A 156 2.80 24.43 12.35
C ALA A 156 3.84 24.08 13.43
N GLU A 157 3.42 23.37 14.47
CA GLU A 157 4.30 22.98 15.59
C GLU A 157 5.48 22.09 15.15
N ASN A 158 5.31 21.29 14.10
CA ASN A 158 6.34 20.40 13.57
C ASN A 158 7.33 21.09 12.61
N ALA A 159 7.11 22.36 12.27
CA ALA A 159 8.01 23.13 11.41
C ALA A 159 9.44 23.22 11.96
N VAL A 160 9.62 23.08 13.29
CA VAL A 160 10.94 23.02 13.94
C VAL A 160 11.81 21.84 13.49
N GLN A 161 11.21 20.81 12.89
CA GLN A 161 11.93 19.65 12.34
C GLN A 161 12.36 19.86 10.89
N LEU A 162 11.89 20.93 10.23
CA LEU A 162 12.22 21.25 8.86
C LEU A 162 13.41 22.23 8.81
N ILE A 163 14.45 21.86 8.07
CA ILE A 163 15.62 22.73 7.83
C ILE A 163 15.53 23.28 6.41
N ASN A 164 15.37 24.59 6.29
CA ASN A 164 15.37 25.25 4.99
C ASN A 164 16.79 25.34 4.43
N GLY A 165 17.04 24.66 3.30
CA GLY A 165 18.33 24.69 2.59
C GLY A 165 18.63 26.00 1.84
N GLY A 166 17.71 26.98 1.86
CA GLY A 166 17.88 28.31 1.27
C GLY A 166 17.58 28.40 -0.23
N GLY A 167 17.23 27.30 -0.88
CA GLY A 167 16.83 27.29 -2.29
C GLY A 167 15.47 27.96 -2.50
N THR A 168 15.32 28.71 -3.59
CA THR A 168 14.06 29.37 -3.97
C THR A 168 13.66 28.95 -5.38
N GLY A 169 12.35 28.85 -5.65
CA GLY A 169 11.83 28.47 -6.96
C GLY A 169 11.16 27.09 -6.92
N THR A 170 11.07 26.45 -8.08
CA THR A 170 10.43 25.13 -8.24
C THR A 170 11.41 23.98 -8.22
N ASP A 171 12.70 24.25 -8.48
CA ASP A 171 13.73 23.24 -8.67
C ASP A 171 14.46 22.96 -7.36
N ASN A 172 13.68 22.59 -6.36
CA ASN A 172 14.15 22.31 -5.01
C ASN A 172 14.01 20.81 -4.73
N SER A 173 14.99 20.25 -4.01
CA SER A 173 14.94 18.88 -3.50
C SER A 173 15.03 18.88 -1.98
N SER A 174 14.56 17.80 -1.37
CA SER A 174 14.61 17.58 0.08
C SER A 174 15.33 16.28 0.39
N ILE A 175 15.94 16.22 1.56
CA ILE A 175 16.56 15.01 2.12
C ILE A 175 15.82 14.70 3.41
N TRP A 176 15.48 13.44 3.61
CA TRP A 176 14.71 12.97 4.76
C TRP A 176 15.57 12.07 5.65
N LEU A 177 15.53 12.32 6.96
CA LEU A 177 16.07 11.44 7.98
C LEU A 177 14.92 10.98 8.86
N ILE A 178 14.63 9.68 8.83
CA ILE A 178 13.48 9.10 9.51
C ILE A 178 13.97 8.15 10.59
N GLY A 179 13.51 8.36 11.83
CA GLY A 179 13.72 7.44 12.93
C GLY A 179 12.59 6.42 13.01
N TRP A 180 12.84 5.20 12.53
CA TRP A 180 11.86 4.12 12.59
C TRP A 180 11.71 3.56 14.01
N GLY A 181 10.47 3.33 14.43
CA GLY A 181 10.15 2.72 15.71
C GLY A 181 8.78 3.13 16.22
N LYS A 182 8.27 2.45 17.24
CA LYS A 182 6.92 2.71 17.78
C LYS A 182 6.77 4.10 18.42
N GLU A 183 7.86 4.69 18.89
CA GLU A 183 7.88 6.07 19.37
C GLU A 183 8.24 7.10 18.28
N GLY A 184 8.68 6.62 17.11
CA GLY A 184 8.98 7.43 15.92
C GLY A 184 7.98 7.15 14.80
N ALA A 185 8.49 7.00 13.58
CA ALA A 185 7.67 6.62 12.43
C ALA A 185 7.56 5.09 12.32
N TYR A 186 6.42 4.60 11.85
CA TYR A 186 6.19 3.19 11.54
C TYR A 186 5.08 3.02 10.52
N GLY A 187 5.05 1.87 9.85
CA GLY A 187 3.98 1.49 8.95
C GLY A 187 2.83 0.82 9.70
N ILE A 188 1.60 1.09 9.26
CA ILE A 188 0.39 0.48 9.82
C ILE A 188 -0.36 -0.32 8.76
N TYR A 189 -0.98 -1.42 9.17
CA TYR A 189 -1.90 -2.19 8.33
C TYR A 189 -3.24 -2.41 9.04
N PRO A 190 -4.37 -2.53 8.30
CA PRO A 190 -5.70 -2.65 8.89
C PRO A 190 -5.81 -3.81 9.87
N LYS A 191 -6.58 -3.61 10.94
CA LYS A 191 -6.83 -4.64 11.95
C LYS A 191 -7.47 -5.90 11.36
N GLY A 192 -6.96 -7.06 11.74
CA GLY A 192 -7.40 -8.36 11.22
C GLY A 192 -6.92 -8.67 9.80
N SER A 193 -6.11 -7.81 9.19
CA SER A 193 -5.46 -8.07 7.90
C SER A 193 -4.00 -8.52 8.09
N LYS A 194 -3.32 -8.83 6.99
CA LYS A 194 -1.89 -9.13 6.98
C LYS A 194 -1.16 -8.03 6.24
N ALA A 195 -0.04 -7.58 6.80
CA ALA A 195 0.89 -6.72 6.09
C ALA A 195 1.51 -7.43 4.88
N GLY A 196 1.97 -6.63 3.92
CA GLY A 196 2.73 -7.10 2.77
C GLY A 196 1.90 -7.33 1.51
N LEU A 197 2.61 -7.74 0.47
CA LEU A 197 2.04 -7.93 -0.85
C LEU A 197 1.36 -9.30 -0.96
N VAL A 198 0.10 -9.31 -1.39
CA VAL A 198 -0.67 -10.54 -1.61
C VAL A 198 -1.02 -10.67 -3.08
N HIS A 199 -0.39 -11.64 -3.75
CA HIS A 199 -0.76 -12.02 -5.11
C HIS A 199 -1.92 -13.02 -5.09
N LYS A 200 -2.99 -12.74 -5.86
CA LYS A 200 -4.17 -13.60 -5.98
C LYS A 200 -4.47 -13.85 -7.44
N ASP A 201 -4.56 -15.12 -7.80
CA ASP A 201 -4.96 -15.55 -9.12
C ASP A 201 -6.51 -15.64 -9.25
N TYR A 202 -7.03 -15.04 -10.32
CA TYR A 202 -8.43 -15.12 -10.71
C TYR A 202 -8.56 -15.66 -12.13
N VAL A 203 -9.45 -16.64 -12.30
CA VAL A 203 -9.86 -17.16 -13.62
C VAL A 203 -11.36 -16.90 -13.77
N ALA A 204 -11.74 -16.19 -14.84
CA ALA A 204 -13.14 -15.83 -15.12
C ALA A 204 -13.86 -15.15 -13.94
N GLY A 205 -13.16 -14.29 -13.19
CA GLY A 205 -13.73 -13.53 -12.07
C GLY A 205 -13.94 -14.33 -10.78
N ARG A 206 -13.50 -15.59 -10.73
CA ARG A 206 -13.51 -16.41 -9.51
C ARG A 206 -12.08 -16.69 -9.05
N LYS A 207 -11.86 -16.80 -7.74
CA LYS A 207 -10.56 -17.25 -7.21
C LYS A 207 -10.25 -18.61 -7.82
N ALA A 208 -9.06 -18.76 -8.40
CA ALA A 208 -8.61 -20.05 -8.91
C ALA A 208 -8.42 -21.00 -7.72
N VAL A 209 -9.37 -21.90 -7.50
CA VAL A 209 -9.32 -22.92 -6.42
C VAL A 209 -8.77 -24.26 -6.91
N GLN A 210 -8.11 -24.28 -8.07
CA GLN A 210 -7.83 -25.51 -8.80
C GLN A 210 -6.41 -25.52 -9.37
N PHE A 211 -5.56 -26.37 -8.78
CA PHE A 211 -4.34 -26.92 -9.35
C PHE A 211 -4.70 -28.32 -9.86
N ASP A 212 -4.28 -28.65 -11.08
CA ASP A 212 -4.34 -30.01 -11.64
C ASP A 212 -5.72 -30.58 -12.06
N GLY A 213 -6.47 -29.86 -12.90
CA GLY A 213 -7.44 -30.49 -13.83
C GLY A 213 -8.74 -31.07 -13.27
N ILE A 214 -8.96 -31.13 -11.95
CA ILE A 214 -10.23 -31.62 -11.36
C ILE A 214 -11.10 -30.45 -10.88
N PRO A 215 -12.22 -30.11 -11.54
CA PRO A 215 -13.11 -29.08 -11.04
C PRO A 215 -13.69 -29.55 -9.71
N VAL A 216 -13.36 -28.84 -8.62
CA VAL A 216 -14.13 -28.95 -7.38
C VAL A 216 -15.51 -28.37 -7.69
N ARG A 217 -16.42 -29.24 -8.11
CA ARG A 217 -17.82 -28.91 -8.27
C ARG A 217 -18.29 -28.49 -6.89
N ARG A 218 -18.45 -27.18 -6.66
CA ARG A 218 -19.39 -26.73 -5.63
C ARG A 218 -20.69 -27.45 -5.95
N VAL A 219 -21.17 -28.27 -5.02
CA VAL A 219 -22.52 -28.82 -5.08
C VAL A 219 -23.47 -27.65 -4.83
N ASP A 220 -23.61 -26.79 -5.83
CA ASP A 220 -24.63 -25.74 -5.89
C ASP A 220 -25.90 -26.42 -6.42
N ALA A 221 -26.54 -27.19 -5.53
CA ALA A 221 -27.94 -27.64 -5.50
C ALA A 221 -28.03 -29.07 -4.93
N LEU A 222 -28.57 -29.18 -3.71
CA LEU A 222 -29.31 -30.39 -3.33
C LEU A 222 -30.50 -30.48 -4.29
N SER A 223 -30.46 -31.48 -5.18
CA SER A 223 -31.65 -31.92 -5.90
C SER A 223 -32.72 -32.31 -4.87
N VAL A 224 -33.97 -31.90 -5.08
CA VAL A 224 -35.12 -32.14 -4.17
C VAL A 224 -35.41 -33.65 -3.96
N ASN A 225 -34.67 -34.54 -4.63
CA ASN A 225 -34.86 -35.99 -4.61
C ASN A 225 -33.74 -36.78 -3.90
N GLU A 226 -32.76 -36.13 -3.25
CA GLU A 226 -31.81 -36.87 -2.40
C GLU A 226 -32.38 -37.08 -1.00
N SER A 227 -32.68 -38.34 -0.67
CA SER A 227 -33.12 -38.75 0.66
C SER A 227 -32.02 -38.50 1.69
N ALA A 228 -32.35 -37.79 2.76
CA ALA A 228 -31.46 -37.55 3.89
C ALA A 228 -31.07 -38.87 4.56
N ILE A 229 -29.79 -39.25 4.48
CA ILE A 229 -29.24 -40.37 5.25
C ILE A 229 -29.05 -39.89 6.68
N THR A 230 -29.86 -40.41 7.60
CA THR A 230 -29.66 -40.24 9.04
C THR A 230 -28.85 -41.42 9.56
N PHE A 231 -27.70 -41.13 10.16
CA PHE A 231 -26.94 -42.10 10.94
C PHE A 231 -27.42 -42.06 12.41
N PRO A 232 -27.34 -43.18 13.15
CA PRO A 232 -27.74 -43.25 14.56
C PRO A 232 -26.90 -42.32 15.46
#